data_AF-A0A941NLN8-F1
#
_entry.id   AF-A0A941NLN8-F1
#
_cell.length_a   1.000
_cell.length_b   1.000
_cell.length_c   1.000
_cell.angle_alpha   90.00
_cell.angle_beta   90.00
_cell.angle_gamma   90.00
#
_symmetry.space_group_name_H-M   'P 1'
#
loop_
_entity.id
_entity.type
_entity.pdbx_description
1 polymer ?
#
loop_
_entity_poly.entity_id
_entity_poly.type
_entity_poly.pdbx_seq_one_letter_code
_entity_poly.pdbx_strand_id
1 'polypeptide(L)' 'MSRIDSLIAAMTLTEKLGQMTMATGDSAVTGAVMRTGLDAGIASGAIGNVLNLVG' A
#
# COMPACT_ATOMS: atom_id res chain seq x y z
N MET A 1 9.10 -0.86 25.18
CA MET A 1 8.92 -0.92 23.71
C MET A 1 7.57 -0.34 23.36
N SER A 2 7.48 0.50 22.35
CA SER A 2 6.20 1.04 21.88
C SER A 2 5.47 0.04 20.96
N ARG A 3 4.17 0.26 20.76
CA ARG A 3 3.36 -0.54 19.81
C ARG A 3 3.95 -0.51 18.39
N ILE A 4 4.50 0.63 17.97
CA ILE A 4 5.11 0.76 16.63
C ILE A 4 6.41 -0.04 16.56
N ASP A 5 7.25 0.01 17.59
CA ASP A 5 8.50 -0.76 17.62
C ASP A 5 8.23 -2.27 17.48
N SER A 6 7.22 -2.77 18.19
CA SER A 6 6.82 -4.18 18.10
C SER A 6 6.27 -4.55 16.72
N LEU A 7 5.51 -3.67 16.08
CA LEU A 7 4.98 -3.89 14.73
C LEU A 7 6.11 -3.92 13.69
N ILE A 8 7.00 -2.93 13.70
CA ILE A 8 8.13 -2.84 12.76
C ILE A 8 9.10 -4.02 12.95
N ALA A 9 9.25 -4.52 14.17
CA ALA A 9 10.06 -5.70 14.45
C ALA A 9 9.47 -7.00 13.87
N ALA A 10 8.14 -7.10 13.79
CA ALA A 10 7.44 -8.27 13.25
C ALA A 10 7.38 -8.30 11.71
N MET A 11 7.58 -7.15 11.05
CA MET A 11 7.51 -7.04 9.59
C MET A 11 8.78 -7.56 8.89
N THR A 12 8.58 -8.27 7.80
CA THR A 12 9.60 -8.55 6.78
C THR A 12 10.09 -7.26 6.10
N LEU A 13 11.21 -7.35 5.38
CA LEU A 13 11.71 -6.21 4.60
C LEU A 13 10.71 -5.80 3.51
N THR A 14 10.08 -6.77 2.83
CA THR A 14 9.10 -6.52 1.78
C THR A 14 7.90 -5.74 2.30
N GLU A 15 7.36 -6.12 3.47
CA GLU A 15 6.23 -5.38 4.07
C GLU A 15 6.61 -3.95 4.44
N LYS A 16 7.85 -3.71 4.90
CA LYS A 16 8.35 -2.36 5.21
C LYS A 16 8.41 -1.49 3.96
N LEU A 17 8.93 -2.05 2.86
CA LEU A 17 8.96 -1.36 1.56
C LEU A 17 7.54 -1.12 1.02
N GLY A 18 6.62 -2.06 1.24
CA GLY A 18 5.23 -1.90 0.87
C GLY A 18 4.55 -0.73 1.58
N GLN A 19 4.87 -0.47 2.86
CA GLN A 19 4.38 0.72 3.57
C GLN A 19 4.82 2.04 2.93
N MET A 20 5.91 2.04 2.15
CA MET A 20 6.37 3.21 1.37
C MET A 20 5.75 3.30 -0.02
N THR A 21 4.88 2.36 -0.40
CA THR A 21 4.25 2.29 -1.72
C THR A 21 2.81 2.81 -1.66
N MET A 22 2.52 3.82 -2.48
CA MET A 22 1.19 4.37 -2.72
C MET A 22 0.67 3.87 -4.07
N ALA A 23 -0.54 3.31 -4.09
CA ALA A 23 -1.27 2.99 -5.30
C ALA A 23 -2.35 4.05 -5.59
N THR A 24 -2.80 4.13 -6.84
CA THR A 24 -3.95 4.97 -7.23
C THR A 24 -5.19 4.11 -7.46
N GLY A 25 -6.31 4.53 -6.91
CA GLY A 25 -7.65 4.11 -7.28
C GLY A 25 -8.09 4.76 -8.59
N ASP A 26 -9.30 4.43 -8.99
CA ASP A 26 -9.86 4.67 -10.33
C ASP A 26 -10.87 5.82 -10.41
N SER A 27 -11.33 6.37 -9.27
CA SER A 27 -12.39 7.38 -9.24
C SER A 27 -11.93 8.76 -9.72
N ALA A 28 -10.73 9.20 -9.38
CA ALA A 28 -10.17 10.49 -9.81
C ALA A 28 -8.88 10.27 -10.61
N VAL A 29 -9.03 10.05 -11.92
CA VAL A 29 -7.90 9.74 -12.82
C VAL A 29 -7.12 11.00 -13.17
N THR A 30 -5.94 11.15 -12.57
CA THR A 30 -5.01 12.27 -12.84
C THR A 30 -3.83 11.88 -13.75
N GLY A 31 -3.79 10.62 -14.23
CA GLY A 31 -2.71 10.06 -15.06
C GLY A 31 -3.01 8.64 -15.54
N ALA A 32 -1.99 7.91 -16.01
CA ALA A 32 -2.17 6.51 -16.44
C ALA A 32 -2.59 5.61 -15.26
N VAL A 33 -3.70 4.91 -15.40
CA VAL A 33 -4.30 4.11 -14.32
C VAL A 33 -3.56 2.79 -14.16
N MET A 34 -3.10 2.49 -12.94
CA MET A 34 -2.69 1.14 -12.54
C MET A 34 -3.95 0.28 -12.37
N ARG A 35 -4.43 -0.31 -13.47
CA ARG A 35 -5.72 -1.02 -13.53
C ARG A 35 -5.74 -2.39 -12.84
N THR A 36 -4.60 -2.95 -12.46
CA THR A 36 -4.50 -4.35 -12.06
C THR A 36 -3.55 -4.55 -10.89
N GLY A 37 -3.95 -5.40 -9.93
CA GLY A 37 -3.07 -5.89 -8.86
C GLY A 37 -3.19 -5.19 -7.51
N LEU A 38 -4.19 -4.33 -7.29
CA LEU A 38 -4.42 -3.72 -5.96
C LEU A 38 -4.71 -4.78 -4.89
N ASP A 39 -5.59 -5.72 -5.21
CA ASP A 39 -5.98 -6.84 -4.34
C ASP A 39 -4.76 -7.71 -3.95
N ALA A 40 -3.99 -8.15 -4.94
CA ALA A 40 -2.78 -8.94 -4.74
C ALA A 40 -1.69 -8.14 -4.00
N GLY A 41 -1.55 -6.85 -4.30
CA GLY A 41 -0.58 -5.95 -3.66
C GLY A 41 -0.89 -5.68 -2.20
N ILE A 42 -2.18 -5.50 -1.84
CA ILE A 42 -2.62 -5.37 -0.45
C ILE A 42 -2.41 -6.69 0.29
N ALA A 43 -2.85 -7.82 -0.29
CA ALA A 43 -2.76 -9.14 0.36
C ALA A 43 -1.30 -9.57 0.65
N SER A 44 -0.35 -9.18 -0.20
CA SER A 44 1.07 -9.47 -0.04
C SER A 44 1.84 -8.45 0.81
N GLY A 45 1.19 -7.40 1.29
CA GLY A 45 1.83 -6.32 2.06
C GLY A 45 2.72 -5.39 1.22
N ALA A 46 2.56 -5.38 -0.11
CA ALA A 46 3.33 -4.55 -1.04
C ALA A 46 2.74 -3.14 -1.27
N ILE A 47 1.54 -2.85 -0.74
CA ILE A 47 0.88 -1.52 -0.83
C ILE A 47 0.55 -1.05 0.59
N GLY A 48 0.98 0.17 0.92
CA GLY A 48 0.75 0.81 2.21
C GLY A 48 -0.49 1.70 2.23
N ASN A 49 -0.83 2.32 1.10
CA ASN A 49 -1.97 3.22 1.00
C ASN A 49 -2.48 3.35 -0.45
N VAL A 50 -3.72 3.83 -0.58
CA VAL A 50 -4.40 4.07 -1.86
C VAL A 50 -4.96 5.49 -1.87
N LEU A 51 -4.68 6.23 -2.94
CA LEU A 51 -5.23 7.57 -3.21
C LEU A 51 -6.27 7.49 -4.34
N ASN A 52 -7.20 8.44 -4.45
CA ASN A 52 -8.21 8.51 -5.53
C ASN A 52 -9.17 7.32 -5.62
N LEU A 53 -9.46 6.65 -4.50
CA LEU A 53 -10.39 5.52 -4.45
C LEU A 53 -11.86 5.96 -4.63
N VAL A 54 -12.25 7.09 -4.05
CA VAL A 54 -13.57 7.72 -4.20
C VAL A 54 -13.36 9.23 -4.33
N GLY A 55 -14.05 9.86 -5.28
CA GLY A 55 -14.00 11.30 -5.56
C GLY A 55 -15.29 12.00 -5.17
#